data_AF-A0A363UBN2-F1
#
_entry.id   AF-A0A363UBN2-F1
#
_cell.length_a   1.000
_cell.length_b   1.000
_cell.length_c   1.000
_cell.angle_alpha   90.00
_cell.angle_beta   90.00
_cell.angle_gamma   90.00
#
_symmetry.space_group_name_H-M   'P 1'
#
loop_
_entity.id
_entity.type
_entity.pdbx_description
1 polymer ?
#
loop_
_entity_poly.entity_id
_entity_poly.type
_entity_poly.pdbx_seq_one_letter_code
_entity_poly.pdbx_strand_id
1 'polypeptide(L)'
;MKQNRSNLALGILLLLVGGWLLVTRQVPSIQEWLDDNFTWPMYTIGAGLIVLLIGLITGAPGMAVPASIIAGIGGILYYQNATGDYASWSYMWALIPGFVGIGSILAGLLGDNTRRSLSHGLRLIVTSAVLFLIFATFFGGLSILGDYGLPVILILLGLYVLARGFMKKGASDEAR
;
A
#
# COMPACT_ATOMS: atom_id res chain seq x y z
N MET A 1 23.10 -19.75 -13.55
CA MET A 1 22.41 -20.51 -12.48
C MET A 1 21.28 -19.73 -11.78
N LYS A 2 21.32 -18.39 -11.61
CA LYS A 2 20.24 -17.61 -10.97
C LYS A 2 18.89 -17.65 -11.73
N GLN A 3 18.88 -17.56 -13.06
CA GLN A 3 17.65 -17.58 -13.86
C GLN A 3 16.86 -18.91 -13.75
N ASN A 4 17.53 -20.07 -13.74
CA ASN A 4 16.84 -21.35 -13.65
C ASN A 4 16.09 -21.52 -12.30
N ARG A 5 16.63 -20.97 -11.21
CA ARG A 5 15.98 -21.00 -9.89
C ARG A 5 14.77 -20.08 -9.83
N SER A 6 14.86 -18.88 -10.42
CA SER A 6 13.74 -17.94 -10.49
C SER A 6 12.59 -18.48 -11.33
N ASN A 7 12.89 -19.10 -12.48
CA ASN A 7 11.87 -19.69 -13.35
C ASN A 7 11.16 -20.88 -12.68
N LEU A 8 11.91 -21.70 -11.94
CA LEU A 8 11.35 -22.81 -11.19
C LEU A 8 10.48 -22.34 -10.01
N ALA A 9 10.94 -21.34 -9.25
CA ALA A 9 10.16 -20.77 -8.16
C ALA A 9 8.87 -20.09 -8.65
N LEU A 10 8.92 -19.37 -9.77
CA LEU A 10 7.74 -18.79 -10.42
C LEU A 10 6.78 -19.89 -10.92
N GLY A 11 7.32 -20.95 -11.52
CA GLY A 11 6.53 -22.11 -11.95
C GLY A 11 5.82 -22.80 -10.79
N ILE A 12 6.51 -23.02 -9.66
CA ILE A 12 5.90 -23.55 -8.43
C ILE A 12 4.81 -22.62 -7.91
N LEU A 13 5.07 -21.31 -7.86
CA LEU A 13 4.06 -20.34 -7.41
C LEU A 13 2.81 -20.39 -8.29
N LEU A 14 2.96 -20.43 -9.60
CA LEU A 14 1.83 -20.55 -10.54
C LEU A 14 1.07 -21.87 -10.37
N LEU A 15 1.78 -22.98 -10.15
CA LEU A 15 1.15 -24.27 -9.85
C LEU A 15 0.35 -24.23 -8.54
N LEU A 16 0.89 -23.61 -7.50
CA LEU A 16 0.19 -23.46 -6.22
C LEU A 16 -1.05 -22.57 -6.36
N VAL A 17 -0.94 -21.42 -7.03
CA VAL A 17 -2.07 -20.50 -7.25
C VAL A 17 -3.12 -21.15 -8.15
N GLY A 18 -2.72 -21.79 -9.24
CA GLY A 18 -3.64 -22.49 -10.15
C GLY A 18 -4.32 -23.69 -9.49
N GLY A 19 -3.56 -24.50 -8.75
CA GLY A 19 -4.08 -25.62 -7.98
C GLY A 19 -5.08 -25.16 -6.91
N TRP A 20 -4.77 -24.08 -6.19
CA TRP A 20 -5.67 -23.45 -5.24
C TRP A 20 -6.99 -23.03 -5.91
N LEU A 21 -6.93 -22.29 -7.02
CA LEU A 21 -8.13 -21.84 -7.75
C LEU A 21 -8.98 -23.00 -8.28
N LEU A 22 -8.35 -24.12 -8.67
CA LEU A 22 -9.07 -25.32 -9.10
C LEU A 22 -9.78 -26.00 -7.92
N VAL A 23 -9.09 -26.15 -6.79
CA VAL A 23 -9.64 -26.79 -5.58
C VAL A 23 -10.84 -25.99 -5.05
N THR A 24 -10.73 -24.66 -4.97
CA THR A 24 -11.82 -23.81 -4.47
C THR A 24 -13.05 -23.82 -5.38
N ARG A 25 -12.89 -24.10 -6.68
CA ARG A 25 -14.00 -24.23 -7.64
C ARG A 25 -14.65 -25.62 -7.62
N GLN A 26 -13.91 -26.66 -7.27
CA GLN A 26 -14.35 -28.05 -7.40
C GLN A 26 -14.91 -28.64 -6.10
N VAL A 27 -14.56 -28.06 -4.94
CA VAL A 27 -14.93 -28.56 -3.62
C VAL A 27 -15.86 -27.56 -2.92
N PRO A 28 -17.18 -27.81 -2.88
CA PRO A 28 -18.16 -26.90 -2.30
C PRO A 28 -17.90 -26.57 -0.83
N SER A 29 -17.45 -27.53 -0.02
CA SER A 29 -17.15 -27.31 1.40
C SER A 29 -15.99 -26.34 1.64
N ILE A 30 -15.02 -26.28 0.72
CA ILE A 30 -13.93 -25.30 0.79
C ILE A 30 -14.47 -23.92 0.40
N GLN A 31 -15.36 -23.86 -0.60
CA GLN A 31 -15.97 -22.62 -1.03
C GLN A 31 -16.84 -22.00 0.07
N GLU A 32 -17.69 -22.78 0.72
CA GLU A 32 -18.52 -22.34 1.85
C GLU A 32 -17.64 -21.79 3.00
N TRP A 33 -16.58 -22.53 3.36
CA TRP A 33 -15.63 -22.06 4.37
C TRP A 33 -14.94 -20.75 3.97
N LEU A 34 -14.60 -20.58 2.69
CA LEU A 34 -13.99 -19.34 2.19
C LEU A 34 -14.97 -18.17 2.23
N ASP A 35 -16.21 -18.37 1.82
CA ASP A 35 -17.22 -17.31 1.81
C ASP A 35 -17.56 -16.84 3.24
N ASP A 36 -17.52 -17.75 4.21
CA ASP A 36 -17.73 -17.44 5.64
C ASP A 36 -16.55 -16.67 6.28
N ASN A 37 -15.31 -16.94 5.85
CA ASN A 37 -14.11 -16.43 6.51
C ASN A 37 -13.42 -15.28 5.75
N PHE A 38 -13.61 -15.20 4.43
CA PHE A 38 -12.93 -14.24 3.57
C PHE A 38 -13.95 -13.39 2.81
N THR A 39 -13.86 -12.08 3.00
CA THR A 39 -14.61 -11.15 2.16
C THR A 39 -13.85 -10.86 0.87
N TRP A 40 -14.58 -10.48 -0.17
CA TRP A 40 -14.01 -10.28 -1.50
C TRP A 40 -12.78 -9.33 -1.56
N PRO A 41 -12.65 -8.25 -0.75
CA PRO A 41 -11.47 -7.38 -0.76
C PRO A 41 -10.19 -8.09 -0.29
N MET A 42 -10.30 -9.14 0.53
CA MET A 42 -9.12 -9.92 0.94
C MET A 42 -8.46 -10.60 -0.27
N TYR A 43 -9.23 -10.99 -1.29
CA TYR A 43 -8.65 -11.54 -2.52
C TYR A 43 -7.83 -10.49 -3.27
N THR A 44 -8.25 -9.21 -3.24
CA THR A 44 -7.47 -8.10 -3.81
C THR A 44 -6.18 -7.88 -3.02
N ILE A 45 -6.23 -7.90 -1.68
CA ILE A 45 -5.03 -7.82 -0.84
C ILE A 45 -4.08 -8.99 -1.13
N GLY A 46 -4.62 -10.21 -1.22
CA GLY A 46 -3.89 -11.42 -1.57
C GLY A 46 -3.21 -11.32 -2.94
N ALA A 47 -3.87 -10.74 -3.95
CA ALA A 47 -3.28 -10.49 -5.25
C ALA A 47 -2.07 -9.54 -5.16
N GLY A 48 -2.18 -8.47 -4.37
CA GLY A 48 -1.05 -7.56 -4.10
C GLY A 48 0.13 -8.28 -3.44
N LEU A 49 -0.14 -9.17 -2.48
CA LEU A 49 0.88 -10.00 -1.84
C LEU A 49 1.56 -10.96 -2.84
N ILE A 50 0.79 -11.59 -3.73
CA ILE A 50 1.33 -12.45 -4.79
C ILE A 50 2.28 -11.65 -5.71
N VAL A 51 1.90 -10.43 -6.10
CA VAL A 51 2.76 -9.56 -6.92
C VAL A 51 4.05 -9.22 -6.18
N LEU A 52 3.99 -8.93 -4.87
CA LEU A 52 5.18 -8.68 -4.06
C LEU A 52 6.10 -9.90 -4.00
N LEU A 53 5.52 -11.10 -3.80
CA LEU A 53 6.26 -12.36 -3.77
C LEU A 53 6.94 -12.65 -5.11
N ILE A 54 6.25 -12.40 -6.23
CA ILE A 54 6.84 -12.51 -7.57
C ILE A 54 8.03 -11.56 -7.68
N GLY A 55 7.89 -10.30 -7.25
CA GLY A 55 8.99 -9.32 -7.22
C GLY A 55 10.20 -9.80 -6.42
N LEU A 56 9.96 -10.37 -5.25
CA LEU A 56 11.03 -10.90 -4.39
C LEU A 56 11.74 -12.12 -5.04
N ILE A 57 10.98 -13.05 -5.61
CA ILE A 57 11.49 -14.27 -6.25
C ILE A 57 12.30 -13.93 -7.50
N THR A 58 11.81 -12.99 -8.31
CA THR A 58 12.44 -12.58 -9.57
C THR A 58 13.59 -11.59 -9.39
N GLY A 59 13.78 -11.07 -8.17
CA GLY A 59 14.76 -10.03 -7.90
C GLY A 59 14.42 -8.72 -8.62
N ALA A 60 13.13 -8.39 -8.70
CA ALA A 60 12.60 -7.17 -9.30
C ALA A 60 11.98 -6.26 -8.22
N PRO A 61 12.81 -5.48 -7.48
CA PRO A 61 12.33 -4.59 -6.42
C PRO A 61 11.22 -3.63 -6.85
N GLY A 62 11.22 -3.20 -8.13
CA GLY A 62 10.20 -2.32 -8.70
C GLY A 62 8.77 -2.87 -8.63
N MET A 63 8.59 -4.20 -8.50
CA MET A 63 7.27 -4.82 -8.31
C MET A 63 6.62 -4.48 -6.97
N ALA A 64 7.38 -3.95 -6.00
CA ALA A 64 6.84 -3.52 -4.73
C ALA A 64 5.84 -2.35 -4.87
N VAL A 65 6.02 -1.49 -5.89
CA VAL A 65 5.10 -0.38 -6.20
C VAL A 65 3.71 -0.88 -6.62
N PRO A 66 3.55 -1.66 -7.72
CA PRO A 66 2.25 -2.18 -8.09
C PRO A 66 1.65 -3.10 -7.02
N ALA A 67 2.46 -3.90 -6.32
CA ALA A 67 2.00 -4.71 -5.19
C ALA A 67 1.35 -3.87 -4.08
N SER A 68 1.99 -2.76 -3.70
CA SER A 68 1.50 -1.87 -2.64
C SER A 68 0.23 -1.15 -3.06
N ILE A 69 0.09 -0.76 -4.33
CA ILE A 69 -1.14 -0.15 -4.86
C ILE A 69 -2.29 -1.15 -4.77
N ILE A 70 -2.10 -2.38 -5.26
CA ILE A 70 -3.15 -3.41 -5.26
C ILE A 70 -3.56 -3.74 -3.82
N ALA A 71 -2.60 -3.98 -2.93
CA ALA A 71 -2.88 -4.27 -1.53
C ALA A 71 -3.54 -3.08 -0.80
N GLY A 72 -3.10 -1.86 -1.08
CA GLY A 72 -3.67 -0.65 -0.50
C GLY A 72 -5.11 -0.39 -0.95
N ILE A 73 -5.42 -0.59 -2.23
CA ILE A 73 -6.80 -0.54 -2.75
C ILE A 73 -7.64 -1.65 -2.09
N GLY A 74 -7.09 -2.86 -1.97
CA GLY A 74 -7.75 -3.94 -1.24
C GLY A 74 -8.06 -3.57 0.22
N GLY A 75 -7.17 -2.82 0.89
CA GLY A 75 -7.41 -2.28 2.23
C GLY A 75 -8.52 -1.24 2.29
N ILE A 76 -8.61 -0.33 1.30
CA ILE A 76 -9.73 0.63 1.17
C ILE A 76 -11.03 -0.14 1.00
N LEU A 77 -11.07 -1.09 0.07
CA LEU A 77 -12.25 -1.91 -0.21
C LEU A 77 -12.66 -2.77 0.99
N TYR A 78 -11.69 -3.28 1.75
CA TYR A 78 -11.95 -4.03 2.98
C TYR A 78 -12.63 -3.15 4.03
N TYR A 79 -12.13 -1.94 4.26
CA TYR A 79 -12.77 -0.96 5.13
C TYR A 79 -14.20 -0.67 4.67
N GLN A 80 -14.42 -0.39 3.38
CA GLN A 80 -15.74 -0.08 2.83
C GLN A 80 -16.72 -1.24 2.95
N ASN A 81 -16.25 -2.46 2.70
CA ASN A 81 -17.07 -3.66 2.83
C ASN A 81 -17.46 -3.92 4.30
N ALA A 82 -16.55 -3.66 5.24
CA ALA A 82 -16.80 -3.86 6.67
C ALA A 82 -17.70 -2.78 7.30
N THR A 83 -17.59 -1.51 6.87
CA THR A 83 -18.35 -0.39 7.44
C THR A 83 -19.60 -0.03 6.65
N GLY A 84 -19.71 -0.47 5.39
CA GLY A 84 -20.74 -0.02 4.45
C GLY A 84 -20.53 1.40 3.92
N ASP A 85 -19.45 2.08 4.32
CA ASP A 85 -19.15 3.46 3.91
C ASP A 85 -18.49 3.49 2.52
N TYR A 86 -19.24 3.19 1.46
CA TYR A 86 -18.76 3.32 0.09
C TYR A 86 -18.57 4.79 -0.34
N ALA A 87 -19.24 5.72 0.35
CA ALA A 87 -19.08 7.16 0.11
C ALA A 87 -17.66 7.65 0.47
N SER A 88 -16.97 6.94 1.36
CA SER A 88 -15.55 7.18 1.66
C SER A 88 -14.64 7.19 0.44
N TRP A 89 -15.05 6.58 -0.68
CA TRP A 89 -14.31 6.63 -1.94
C TRP A 89 -14.01 8.07 -2.38
N SER A 90 -14.89 9.03 -2.08
CA SER A 90 -14.73 10.46 -2.39
C SER A 90 -13.43 11.08 -1.84
N TYR A 91 -12.85 10.51 -0.77
CA TYR A 91 -11.61 10.97 -0.16
C TYR A 91 -10.52 9.89 -0.02
N MET A 92 -10.87 8.61 0.15
CA MET A 92 -9.89 7.53 0.33
C MET A 92 -9.03 7.27 -0.92
N TRP A 93 -9.51 7.57 -2.13
CA TRP A 93 -8.71 7.45 -3.35
C TRP A 93 -7.40 8.25 -3.29
N ALA A 94 -7.40 9.35 -2.52
CA ALA A 94 -6.23 10.20 -2.32
C ALA A 94 -5.09 9.49 -1.56
N LEU A 95 -5.34 8.30 -0.99
CA LEU A 95 -4.32 7.41 -0.38
C LEU A 95 -3.47 6.67 -1.42
N ILE A 96 -3.91 6.58 -2.69
CA ILE A 96 -3.22 5.81 -3.74
C ILE A 96 -1.77 6.26 -3.95
N PRO A 97 -1.45 7.57 -4.06
CA PRO A 97 -0.05 8.01 -4.12
C PRO A 97 0.76 7.60 -2.89
N GLY A 98 0.13 7.51 -1.72
CA GLY A 98 0.76 7.03 -0.49
C GLY A 98 1.14 5.56 -0.60
N PHE A 99 0.29 4.72 -1.20
CA PHE A 99 0.62 3.33 -1.50
C PHE A 99 1.79 3.21 -2.50
N VAL A 100 1.85 4.09 -3.50
CA VAL A 100 3.03 4.20 -4.39
C VAL A 100 4.29 4.53 -3.57
N GLY A 101 4.15 5.42 -2.58
CA GLY A 101 5.25 5.78 -1.69
C GLY A 101 5.72 4.62 -0.80
N ILE A 102 4.79 3.84 -0.25
CA ILE A 102 5.09 2.61 0.51
C ILE A 102 5.86 1.62 -0.39
N GLY A 103 5.36 1.39 -1.60
CA GLY A 103 6.02 0.50 -2.55
C GLY A 103 7.40 1.00 -3.00
N SER A 104 7.60 2.31 -3.08
CA SER A 104 8.92 2.90 -3.37
C SER A 104 9.89 2.67 -2.21
N ILE A 105 9.43 2.80 -0.95
CA ILE A 105 10.25 2.49 0.22
C ILE A 105 10.63 1.01 0.23
N LEU A 106 9.67 0.12 0.00
CA LEU A 106 9.91 -1.33 -0.09
C LEU A 106 10.90 -1.66 -1.20
N ALA A 107 10.75 -1.09 -2.40
CA ALA A 107 11.72 -1.26 -3.48
C ALA A 107 13.13 -0.81 -3.07
N GLY A 108 13.23 0.30 -2.34
CA GLY A 108 14.48 0.81 -1.78
C GLY A 108 15.14 -0.12 -0.76
N LEU A 109 14.34 -0.76 0.10
CA LEU A 109 14.80 -1.77 1.05
C LEU A 109 15.23 -3.07 0.37
N LEU A 110 14.61 -3.41 -0.76
CA LEU A 110 14.97 -4.56 -1.59
C LEU A 110 16.20 -4.31 -2.49
N GLY A 111 16.82 -3.12 -2.41
CA GLY A 111 18.10 -2.81 -3.06
C GLY A 111 18.04 -1.81 -4.22
N ASP A 112 16.87 -1.23 -4.52
CA ASP A 112 16.77 -0.19 -5.56
C ASP A 112 17.05 1.21 -4.99
N ASN A 113 18.29 1.68 -5.12
CA ASN A 113 18.69 3.06 -4.83
C ASN A 113 18.11 3.61 -3.51
N THR A 114 18.34 2.88 -2.41
CA THR A 114 17.68 3.02 -1.10
C THR A 114 17.43 4.48 -0.67
N ARG A 115 18.46 5.34 -0.69
CA ARG A 115 18.33 6.73 -0.24
C ARG A 115 17.33 7.54 -1.07
N ARG A 116 17.34 7.36 -2.40
CA ARG A 116 16.43 8.07 -3.32
C ARG A 116 15.01 7.56 -3.12
N SER A 117 14.83 6.24 -3.11
CA SER A 117 13.54 5.56 -3.00
C SER A 117 12.84 5.85 -1.67
N LEU A 118 13.56 5.90 -0.55
CA LEU A 118 13.02 6.32 0.74
C LEU A 118 12.55 7.78 0.73
N SER A 119 13.40 8.69 0.24
CA SER A 119 13.07 10.12 0.24
C SER A 119 11.90 10.48 -0.68
N HIS A 120 11.79 9.77 -1.80
CA HIS A 120 10.68 9.87 -2.75
C HIS A 120 9.40 9.28 -2.15
N GLY A 121 9.48 8.07 -1.61
CA GLY A 121 8.32 7.40 -1.02
C GLY A 121 7.73 8.14 0.17
N LEU A 122 8.57 8.66 1.08
CA LEU A 122 8.13 9.53 2.17
C LEU A 122 7.44 10.81 1.68
N ARG A 123 7.89 11.38 0.55
CA ARG A 123 7.23 12.57 -0.03
C ARG A 123 5.84 12.21 -0.52
N LEU A 124 5.70 11.08 -1.21
CA LEU A 124 4.41 10.60 -1.71
C LEU A 124 3.43 10.26 -0.59
N ILE A 125 3.88 9.58 0.47
CA ILE A 125 3.07 9.29 1.66
C ILE A 125 2.53 10.59 2.28
N VAL A 126 3.41 11.58 2.46
CA VAL A 126 3.02 12.85 3.06
C VAL A 126 2.05 13.60 2.16
N THR A 127 2.36 13.77 0.87
CA THR A 127 1.47 14.43 -0.09
C THR A 127 0.10 13.74 -0.13
N SER A 128 0.09 12.42 -0.13
CA SER A 128 -1.13 11.61 -0.13
C SER A 128 -1.94 11.79 1.15
N ALA A 129 -1.29 11.83 2.32
CA ALA A 129 -1.94 12.13 3.59
C ALA A 129 -2.56 13.54 3.58
N VAL A 130 -1.84 14.55 3.08
CA VAL A 130 -2.39 15.92 2.94
C VAL A 130 -3.62 15.92 2.06
N LEU A 131 -3.55 15.30 0.88
CA LEU A 131 -4.69 15.23 -0.04
C LEU A 131 -5.86 14.50 0.60
N PHE A 132 -5.63 13.34 1.20
CA PHE A 132 -6.67 12.60 1.93
C PHE A 132 -7.38 13.47 2.96
N LEU A 133 -6.63 14.23 3.76
CA LEU A 133 -7.22 15.12 4.77
C LEU A 133 -8.04 16.26 4.16
N ILE A 134 -7.52 16.89 3.10
CA ILE A 134 -8.25 17.93 2.37
C ILE A 134 -9.59 17.37 1.88
N PHE A 135 -9.57 16.26 1.14
CA PHE A 135 -10.78 15.66 0.60
C PHE A 135 -11.72 15.17 1.71
N ALA A 136 -11.20 14.50 2.75
CA ALA A 136 -12.02 14.03 3.86
C ALA A 136 -12.72 15.19 4.61
N THR A 137 -12.12 16.39 4.60
CA THR A 137 -12.73 17.60 5.18
C THR A 137 -13.91 18.07 4.35
N PHE A 138 -13.74 18.18 3.04
CA PHE A 138 -14.80 18.67 2.14
C PHE A 138 -15.95 17.66 1.99
N PHE A 139 -15.67 16.37 2.09
CA PHE A 139 -16.65 15.30 1.86
C PHE A 139 -17.17 14.63 3.15
N GLY A 140 -16.87 15.19 4.33
CA GLY A 140 -17.47 14.76 5.60
C GLY A 140 -16.88 13.49 6.24
N GLY A 141 -15.80 12.93 5.68
CA GLY A 141 -15.10 11.75 6.21
C GLY A 141 -14.44 11.93 7.58
N LEU A 142 -14.25 13.18 8.01
CA LEU A 142 -13.63 13.53 9.30
C LEU A 142 -14.61 13.57 10.48
N SER A 143 -15.91 13.33 10.26
CA SER A 143 -16.89 13.17 11.35
C SER A 143 -16.50 12.06 12.34
N ILE A 144 -15.69 11.09 11.91
CA ILE A 144 -15.13 9.98 12.71
C ILE A 144 -14.07 10.47 13.71
N LEU A 145 -13.43 11.62 13.46
CA LEU A 145 -12.30 12.17 14.23
C LEU A 145 -12.73 13.27 15.24
N GLY A 146 -14.02 13.59 15.30
CA GLY A 146 -14.60 14.63 16.18
C GLY A 146 -14.20 16.07 15.80
N ASP A 147 -14.75 17.05 16.52
CA ASP A 147 -14.59 18.50 16.23
C ASP A 147 -13.12 18.99 16.23
N TYR A 148 -12.21 18.26 16.89
CA TYR A 148 -10.82 18.66 17.08
C TYR A 148 -9.79 17.82 16.30
N GLY A 149 -10.21 16.75 15.61
CA GLY A 149 -9.27 15.89 14.88
C GLY A 149 -8.57 16.59 13.72
N LEU A 150 -9.27 17.49 13.03
CA LEU A 150 -8.72 18.30 11.94
C LEU A 150 -7.58 19.24 12.41
N PRO A 151 -7.77 20.10 13.43
CA PRO A 151 -6.68 20.92 13.98
C PRO A 151 -5.45 20.11 14.38
N VAL A 152 -5.64 18.99 15.08
CA VAL A 152 -4.52 18.17 15.58
C VAL A 152 -3.69 17.58 14.44
N ILE A 153 -4.35 17.04 13.41
CA ILE A 153 -3.64 16.45 12.27
C ILE A 153 -2.91 17.52 11.47
N LEU A 154 -3.50 18.69 11.26
CA LEU A 154 -2.84 19.81 10.57
C LEU A 154 -1.62 20.31 11.34
N ILE A 155 -1.69 20.35 12.67
CA ILE A 155 -0.55 20.70 13.54
C ILE A 155 0.57 19.65 13.39
N LEU A 156 0.25 18.37 13.51
CA LEU A 156 1.24 17.29 13.39
C LEU A 156 1.91 17.27 12.00
N LEU A 157 1.11 17.48 10.95
CA LEU A 157 1.60 17.57 9.59
C LEU A 157 2.50 18.81 9.40
N GLY A 158 2.08 19.97 9.91
CA GLY A 158 2.88 21.20 9.90
C GLY A 158 4.22 21.02 10.62
N LEU A 159 4.21 20.41 11.81
CA LEU A 159 5.42 20.07 12.57
C LEU A 159 6.35 19.14 11.79
N TYR A 160 5.79 18.11 11.13
CA TYR A 160 6.57 17.21 10.29
C TYR A 160 7.23 17.93 9.10
N VAL A 161 6.49 18.82 8.41
CA VAL A 161 7.02 19.61 7.29
C VAL A 161 8.14 20.54 7.77
N LEU A 162 7.95 21.21 8.91
CA LEU A 162 8.96 22.08 9.51
C LEU A 162 10.22 21.31 9.90
N ALA A 163 10.08 20.21 10.64
CA ALA A 163 11.21 19.37 11.06
C ALA A 163 12.04 18.90 9.85
N ARG A 164 11.37 18.48 8.76
CA ARG A 164 12.03 18.09 7.52
C ARG A 164 12.76 19.26 6.84
N GLY A 165 12.18 20.46 6.86
CA GLY A 165 12.80 21.67 6.33
C GLY A 165 14.12 22.02 7.02
N PHE A 166 14.15 21.91 8.35
CA PHE A 166 15.35 22.17 9.15
C PHE A 166 16.46 21.13 8.91
N MET A 167 16.12 19.84 8.83
CA MET A 167 17.09 18.77 8.55
C MET A 167 17.76 18.89 7.18
N LYS A 168 17.08 19.47 6.19
CA LYS A 168 17.63 19.67 4.84
C LYS A 168 18.64 20.83 4.77
N LYS A 169 18.55 21.80 5.69
CA LYS A 169 19.41 22.99 5.75
C LYS A 169 20.72 22.73 6.50
N GLY A 170 20.68 21.91 7.56
CA GLY A 170 21.90 21.52 8.30
C GLY A 170 22.90 20.74 7.44
N ALA A 171 22.43 19.86 6.56
CA ALA A 171 23.30 19.09 5.66
C ALA A 171 23.95 19.90 4.52
N SER A 172 23.50 21.14 4.28
CA SER A 172 24.10 22.05 3.29
C SER A 172 25.11 23.03 3.88
N ASP A 173 25.07 23.29 5.19
CA ASP A 173 25.99 24.20 5.87
C ASP A 173 27.30 23.50 6.31
N GLU A 174 27.32 22.17 6.50
CA GLU A 174 28.55 21.40 6.79
C GLU A 174 29.42 21.10 5.54
N ALA A 175 28.92 21.38 4.34
CA ALA A 175 29.60 21.08 3.07
C ALA A 175 30.27 22.31 2.43
N ARG A 176 30.38 23.43 3.17
CA ARG A 176 31.08 24.66 2.81
C ARG A 176 32.21 24.92 3.79
#